data_AF-A0A2G9TQB7-F1
#
_entry.id   AF-A0A2G9TQB7-F1
#
_cell.length_a   1.000
_cell.length_b   1.000
_cell.length_c   1.000
_cell.angle_alpha   90.00
_cell.angle_beta   90.00
_cell.angle_gamma   90.00
#
_symmetry.space_group_name_H-M   'P 1'
#
loop_
_entity.id
_entity.type
_entity.pdbx_description
1 polymer ?
#
loop_
_entity_poly.entity_id
_entity_poly.type
_entity_poly.pdbx_seq_one_letter_code
_entity_poly.pdbx_strand_id
1 'polypeptide(L)'
;SMVVSLFKFLLKVATNGIDMLSSYLNRLSREHRYVAYVLSKEKEKLKEGRSESLSDTSVRLTDLRHRMNMDGLLLVQSEADIQRMESAAMTDWQERSVMARLMNAIGNCVAANTDLLCYFLAVLAHASGGGLITLPLPLMVFLWGTLSNPRPSKFFWVAMIAYTEFVIVTKFVCQFTIFEFNSVSTQSKQVANPLTAEKVLGVQRQSNFAAFDVPLLFALFFHRYMLRKLGLWKDANLTVTFQNRPDDEGAVDYLGPPLELKENFRGELLEISEKIHQCTAKVTISLEEDSSSAMENTVAQALYVVKCLYLLVSAWQIRNGYPQLCTGNLLTHAYGLANMIFFKM
;
A
#
# COMPACT_ATOMS: atom_id res chain seq x y z
N SER A 1 -33.59 24.36 30.66
CA SER A 1 -33.39 22.93 30.97
C SER A 1 -31.90 22.62 30.85
N MET A 2 -31.27 22.19 31.96
CA MET A 2 -29.85 21.81 32.04
C MET A 2 -29.45 20.79 30.95
N VAL A 3 -30.38 19.90 30.58
CA VAL A 3 -30.22 18.89 29.53
C VAL A 3 -29.92 19.50 28.16
N VAL A 4 -30.63 20.60 27.80
CA VAL A 4 -30.42 21.26 26.50
C VAL A 4 -29.05 21.92 26.43
N SER A 5 -28.58 22.52 27.53
CA SER A 5 -27.24 23.12 27.61
C SER A 5 -26.15 22.06 27.55
N LEU A 6 -26.33 20.93 28.23
CA LEU A 6 -25.40 19.80 28.18
C LEU A 6 -25.30 19.20 26.77
N PHE A 7 -26.42 19.01 26.09
CA PHE A 7 -26.44 18.53 24.71
C PHE A 7 -25.72 19.50 23.75
N LYS A 8 -25.96 20.81 23.88
CA LYS A 8 -25.25 21.84 23.10
C LYS A 8 -23.75 21.84 23.36
N PHE A 9 -23.34 21.66 24.61
CA PHE A 9 -21.94 21.54 24.99
C PHE A 9 -21.28 20.31 24.36
N LEU A 10 -21.90 19.13 24.49
CA LEU A 10 -21.38 17.88 23.90
C LEU A 10 -21.27 17.97 22.38
N LEU A 11 -22.27 18.54 21.71
CA LEU A 11 -22.25 18.73 20.26
C LEU A 11 -21.11 19.67 19.86
N LYS A 12 -20.87 20.75 20.61
CA LYS A 12 -19.76 21.67 20.35
C LYS A 12 -18.40 21.01 20.57
N VAL A 13 -18.24 20.20 21.61
CA VAL A 13 -17.03 19.41 21.88
C VAL A 13 -16.80 18.41 20.74
N ALA A 14 -17.84 17.70 20.28
CA ALA A 14 -17.74 16.76 19.17
C ALA A 14 -17.33 17.45 17.86
N THR A 15 -17.95 18.58 17.52
CA THR A 15 -17.59 19.36 16.32
C THR A 15 -16.14 19.85 16.38
N ASN A 16 -15.70 20.40 17.52
CA ASN A 16 -14.32 20.83 17.69
C ASN A 16 -13.34 19.64 17.62
N GLY A 17 -13.70 18.49 18.18
CA GLY A 17 -12.90 17.26 18.10
C GLY A 17 -12.77 16.76 16.66
N ILE A 18 -13.87 16.79 15.89
CA ILE A 18 -13.88 16.45 14.46
C ILE A 18 -13.01 17.42 13.65
N ASP A 19 -13.06 18.71 13.95
CA ASP A 19 -12.24 19.72 13.29
C ASP A 19 -10.74 19.52 13.57
N MET A 20 -10.39 19.19 14.81
CA MET A 20 -9.02 18.86 15.20
C MET A 20 -8.54 17.60 14.48
N LEU A 21 -9.35 16.53 14.47
CA LEU A 21 -9.04 15.28 13.78
C LEU A 21 -8.88 15.50 12.28
N SER A 22 -9.79 16.26 11.66
CA SER A 22 -9.75 16.60 10.24
C SER A 22 -8.45 17.34 9.90
N SER A 23 -8.06 18.31 10.74
CA SER A 23 -6.83 19.09 10.55
C SER A 23 -5.57 18.22 10.71
N TYR A 24 -5.58 17.28 11.66
CA TYR A 24 -4.49 16.33 11.86
C TYR A 24 -4.32 15.38 10.65
N LEU A 25 -5.39 14.75 10.19
CA LEU A 25 -5.38 13.87 9.01
C LEU A 25 -5.01 14.62 7.73
N ASN A 26 -5.45 15.87 7.61
CA ASN A 26 -5.11 16.72 6.49
C ASN A 26 -3.61 17.09 6.48
N ARG A 27 -2.99 17.27 7.65
CA ARG A 27 -1.53 17.47 7.75
C ARG A 27 -0.76 16.21 7.37
N LEU A 28 -1.24 15.03 7.78
CA LEU A 28 -0.60 13.74 7.46
C LEU A 28 -0.61 13.44 5.94
N SER A 29 -1.63 13.92 5.22
CA SER A 29 -1.81 13.67 3.78
C SER A 29 -1.53 14.89 2.89
N ARG A 30 -0.78 15.87 3.40
CA ARG A 30 -0.49 17.17 2.75
C ARG A 30 0.01 17.01 1.31
N GLU A 31 1.05 16.20 1.11
CA GLU A 31 1.69 16.00 -0.19
C GLU A 31 0.72 15.36 -1.20
N HIS A 32 0.04 14.29 -0.80
CA HIS A 32 -0.93 13.62 -1.66
C HIS A 32 -2.08 14.54 -2.06
N ARG A 33 -2.60 15.35 -1.12
CA ARG A 33 -3.66 16.33 -1.40
C ARG A 33 -3.19 17.40 -2.39
N TYR A 34 -1.99 17.94 -2.18
CA TYR A 34 -1.40 18.92 -3.09
C TYR A 34 -1.28 18.36 -4.51
N VAL A 35 -0.69 17.18 -4.67
CA VAL A 35 -0.55 16.52 -5.98
C VAL A 35 -1.92 16.24 -6.60
N ALA A 36 -2.88 15.73 -5.83
CA ALA A 36 -4.22 15.46 -6.32
C ALA A 36 -4.95 16.74 -6.78
N TYR A 37 -4.76 17.85 -6.06
CA TYR A 37 -5.34 19.15 -6.42
C TYR A 37 -4.71 19.70 -7.71
N VAL A 38 -3.37 19.72 -7.81
CA VAL A 38 -2.66 20.16 -9.02
C VAL A 38 -3.09 19.33 -10.22
N LEU A 39 -3.04 17.99 -10.12
CA LEU A 39 -3.47 17.10 -11.20
C LEU A 39 -4.93 17.31 -11.62
N SER A 40 -5.81 17.64 -10.67
CA SER A 40 -7.21 17.94 -10.96
C SER A 40 -7.36 19.23 -11.78
N LYS A 41 -6.56 20.25 -11.45
CA LYS A 41 -6.56 21.54 -12.15
C LYS A 41 -5.88 21.44 -13.52
N GLU A 42 -4.80 20.67 -13.64
CA GLU A 42 -4.19 20.37 -14.94
C GLU A 42 -5.17 19.60 -15.83
N LYS A 43 -5.93 18.66 -15.26
CA LYS A 43 -6.99 17.93 -15.98
C LYS A 43 -8.14 18.85 -16.41
N GLU A 44 -8.53 19.82 -15.59
CA GLU A 44 -9.53 20.82 -15.94
C GLU A 44 -9.04 21.68 -17.12
N LYS A 45 -7.81 22.20 -17.03
CA LYS A 45 -7.15 22.96 -18.11
C LYS A 45 -7.01 22.16 -19.41
N LEU A 46 -6.69 20.87 -19.32
CA LEU A 46 -6.68 19.94 -20.47
C LEU A 46 -8.03 19.88 -21.15
N LYS A 47 -9.09 19.75 -20.35
CA LYS A 47 -10.46 19.59 -20.85
C LYS A 47 -10.95 20.88 -21.49
N GLU A 48 -10.76 22.03 -20.84
CA GLU A 48 -11.21 23.33 -21.36
C GLU A 48 -10.50 23.71 -22.66
N GLY A 49 -9.17 23.56 -22.71
CA GLY A 49 -8.41 24.01 -23.87
C GLY A 49 -8.54 23.11 -25.10
N ARG A 50 -8.87 21.82 -24.92
CA ARG A 50 -8.70 20.80 -25.99
C ARG A 50 -9.74 19.66 -25.92
N SER A 51 -10.93 19.87 -25.34
CA SER A 51 -11.97 18.83 -25.22
C SER A 51 -12.30 18.16 -26.55
N GLU A 52 -12.41 18.92 -27.64
CA GLU A 52 -12.80 18.41 -28.96
C GLU A 52 -11.76 17.42 -29.51
N SER A 53 -10.47 17.76 -29.40
CA SER A 53 -9.38 16.88 -29.81
C SER A 53 -9.26 15.63 -28.93
N LEU A 54 -9.63 15.70 -27.65
CA LEU A 54 -9.66 14.53 -26.75
C LEU A 54 -10.87 13.62 -26.99
N SER A 55 -11.98 14.15 -27.51
CA SER A 55 -13.17 13.35 -27.86
C SER A 55 -13.04 12.65 -29.21
N ASP A 56 -12.10 13.07 -30.06
CA ASP A 56 -11.86 12.44 -31.35
C ASP A 56 -11.22 11.06 -31.17
N THR A 57 -12.04 10.02 -31.33
CA THR A 57 -11.61 8.62 -31.19
C THR A 57 -10.96 8.10 -32.48
N SER A 58 -10.98 8.87 -33.57
CA SER A 58 -10.38 8.48 -34.85
C SER A 58 -8.85 8.52 -34.82
N VAL A 59 -8.26 9.32 -33.93
CA VAL A 59 -6.81 9.50 -33.78
C VAL A 59 -6.28 8.66 -32.61
N ARG A 60 -5.12 8.01 -32.80
CA ARG A 60 -4.46 7.27 -31.71
C ARG A 60 -3.96 8.22 -30.63
N LEU A 61 -4.28 7.94 -29.37
CA LEU A 61 -3.84 8.71 -28.19
C LEU A 61 -2.32 8.93 -28.11
N THR A 62 -1.51 7.99 -28.62
CA THR A 62 -0.05 8.10 -28.63
C THR A 62 0.44 9.19 -29.59
N ASP A 63 -0.19 9.28 -30.74
CA ASP A 63 0.10 10.25 -31.79
C ASP A 63 -0.45 11.63 -31.41
N LEU A 64 -1.63 11.67 -30.80
CA LEU A 64 -2.18 12.87 -30.18
C LEU A 64 -1.25 13.40 -29.08
N ARG A 65 -0.76 12.55 -28.17
CA ARG A 65 0.22 12.91 -27.14
C ARG A 65 1.50 13.52 -27.73
N HIS A 66 2.03 12.99 -28.84
CA HIS A 66 3.26 13.49 -29.45
C HIS A 66 3.05 14.85 -30.14
N ARG A 67 1.85 15.12 -30.68
CA ARG A 67 1.50 16.42 -31.26
C ARG A 67 1.17 17.48 -30.20
N MET A 68 0.87 17.05 -28.97
CA MET A 68 0.52 17.95 -27.87
C MET A 68 1.77 18.54 -27.20
N ASN A 69 1.93 19.86 -27.27
CA ASN A 69 2.89 20.57 -26.42
C ASN A 69 2.43 20.48 -24.95
N MET A 70 3.23 19.79 -24.12
CA MET A 70 2.97 19.53 -22.69
C MET A 70 3.34 20.73 -21.79
N ASP A 71 4.13 21.69 -22.27
CA ASP A 71 4.71 22.74 -21.41
C ASP A 71 3.68 23.77 -20.95
N GLY A 72 2.65 24.02 -21.77
CA GLY A 72 1.54 24.93 -21.42
C GLY A 72 0.55 24.36 -20.40
N LEU A 73 0.72 23.10 -20.01
CA LEU A 73 -0.19 22.34 -19.17
C LEU A 73 0.26 22.22 -17.71
N LEU A 74 1.56 22.38 -17.48
CA LEU A 74 2.15 22.35 -16.15
C LEU A 74 1.74 23.61 -15.40
N LEU A 75 1.02 23.42 -14.28
CA LEU A 75 0.64 24.53 -13.40
C LEU A 75 1.77 24.94 -12.45
N VAL A 76 2.81 24.12 -12.34
CA VAL A 76 3.90 24.27 -11.39
C VAL A 76 5.20 24.35 -12.17
N GLN A 77 5.69 25.58 -12.39
CA GLN A 77 6.97 25.82 -13.06
C GLN A 77 8.01 26.45 -12.12
N SER A 78 7.54 27.11 -11.05
CA SER A 78 8.38 27.78 -10.05
C SER A 78 7.99 27.38 -8.63
N GLU A 79 8.89 27.62 -7.66
CA GLU A 79 8.60 27.41 -6.23
C GLU A 79 7.45 28.30 -5.74
N ALA A 80 7.31 29.51 -6.27
CA ALA A 80 6.20 30.40 -5.96
C ALA A 80 4.83 29.79 -6.36
N ASP A 81 4.79 29.05 -7.47
CA ASP A 81 3.58 28.35 -7.91
C ASP A 81 3.23 27.17 -6.99
N ILE A 82 4.24 26.50 -6.42
CA ILE A 82 4.04 25.45 -5.42
C ILE A 82 3.30 26.03 -4.21
N GLN A 83 3.81 27.13 -3.65
CA GLN A 83 3.21 27.77 -2.48
C GLN A 83 1.79 28.31 -2.79
N ARG A 84 1.59 28.88 -3.97
CA ARG A 84 0.26 29.36 -4.42
C ARG A 84 -0.74 28.21 -4.52
N MET A 85 -0.38 27.14 -5.21
CA MET A 85 -1.25 25.98 -5.42
C MET A 85 -1.53 25.25 -4.11
N GLU A 86 -0.55 25.19 -3.20
CA GLU A 86 -0.75 24.63 -1.88
C GLU A 86 -1.74 25.46 -1.04
N SER A 87 -1.57 26.78 -1.05
CA SER A 87 -2.48 27.70 -0.36
C SER A 87 -3.90 27.56 -0.89
N ALA A 88 -4.06 27.49 -2.21
CA ALA A 88 -5.34 27.28 -2.88
C ALA A 88 -5.99 25.92 -2.54
N ALA A 89 -5.19 24.85 -2.46
CA ALA A 89 -5.67 23.55 -2.00
C ALA A 89 -6.10 23.57 -0.53
N MET A 90 -5.45 24.41 0.30
CA MET A 90 -5.83 24.59 1.70
C MET A 90 -7.15 25.35 1.85
N THR A 91 -7.34 26.43 1.08
CA THR A 91 -8.59 27.20 1.11
C THR A 91 -9.77 26.39 0.60
N ASP A 92 -9.63 25.64 -0.51
CA ASP A 92 -10.70 24.75 -1.03
C ASP A 92 -11.16 23.73 0.03
N TRP A 93 -10.21 23.19 0.79
CA TRP A 93 -10.53 22.25 1.86
C TRP A 93 -11.22 22.93 3.07
N GLN A 94 -10.84 24.17 3.40
CA GLN A 94 -11.44 24.92 4.51
C GLN A 94 -12.87 25.38 4.22
N GLU A 95 -13.23 25.65 2.96
CA GLU A 95 -14.56 26.10 2.55
C GLU A 95 -15.64 25.01 2.67
N ARG A 96 -15.25 23.74 2.83
CA ARG A 96 -16.17 22.62 2.96
C ARG A 96 -16.79 22.55 4.35
N SER A 97 -17.99 21.95 4.44
CA SER A 97 -18.65 21.69 5.73
C SER A 97 -17.79 20.80 6.65
N VAL A 98 -17.96 20.90 7.97
CA VAL A 98 -17.15 20.17 8.97
C VAL A 98 -17.07 18.67 8.69
N MET A 99 -18.20 18.03 8.39
CA MET A 99 -18.24 16.59 8.08
C MET A 99 -17.63 16.26 6.72
N ALA A 100 -17.88 17.09 5.70
CA ALA A 100 -17.28 16.92 4.38
C ALA A 100 -15.75 17.07 4.45
N ARG A 101 -15.27 17.96 5.31
CA ARG A 101 -13.86 18.19 5.57
C ARG A 101 -13.19 16.98 6.22
N LEU A 102 -13.85 16.36 7.20
CA LEU A 102 -13.41 15.09 7.80
C LEU A 102 -13.38 13.96 6.77
N MET A 103 -14.46 13.76 6.04
CA MET A 103 -14.57 12.70 5.03
C MET A 103 -13.52 12.87 3.92
N ASN A 104 -13.29 14.11 3.48
CA ASN A 104 -12.26 14.42 2.50
C ASN A 104 -10.84 14.17 3.06
N ALA A 105 -10.57 14.55 4.30
CA ALA A 105 -9.29 14.30 4.96
C ALA A 105 -9.01 12.80 5.15
N ILE A 106 -10.02 12.03 5.59
CA ILE A 106 -9.94 10.56 5.68
C ILE A 106 -9.69 9.97 4.29
N GLY A 107 -10.47 10.38 3.29
CA GLY A 107 -10.34 9.90 1.92
C GLY A 107 -8.94 10.16 1.34
N ASN A 108 -8.40 11.36 1.54
CA ASN A 108 -7.05 11.70 1.09
C ASN A 108 -5.97 10.94 1.88
N CYS A 109 -6.16 10.72 3.17
CA CYS A 109 -5.24 9.94 4.00
C CYS A 109 -5.17 8.47 3.58
N VAL A 110 -6.33 7.86 3.32
CA VAL A 110 -6.44 6.50 2.80
C VAL A 110 -5.84 6.44 1.40
N ALA A 111 -6.16 7.39 0.53
CA ALA A 111 -5.64 7.47 -0.83
C ALA A 111 -4.10 7.58 -0.88
N ALA A 112 -3.51 8.34 0.04
CA ALA A 112 -2.07 8.52 0.17
C ALA A 112 -1.33 7.21 0.55
N ASN A 113 -1.95 6.36 1.37
CA ASN A 113 -1.33 5.17 1.95
C ASN A 113 -2.07 3.88 1.56
N THR A 114 -2.58 3.84 0.33
CA THR A 114 -3.36 2.68 -0.16
C THR A 114 -2.53 1.40 -0.25
N ASP A 115 -1.21 1.51 -0.42
CA ASP A 115 -0.28 0.37 -0.40
C ASP A 115 -0.20 -0.27 0.99
N LEU A 116 0.01 0.53 2.04
CA LEU A 116 0.02 0.07 3.44
C LEU A 116 -1.33 -0.56 3.83
N LEU A 117 -2.44 0.03 3.38
CA LEU A 117 -3.78 -0.53 3.61
C LEU A 117 -3.92 -1.94 2.98
N CYS A 118 -3.43 -2.12 1.74
CA CYS A 118 -3.45 -3.43 1.08
C CYS A 118 -2.56 -4.44 1.83
N TYR A 119 -1.39 -4.02 2.30
CA TYR A 119 -0.48 -4.87 3.07
C TYR A 119 -1.09 -5.31 4.39
N PHE A 120 -1.71 -4.39 5.11
CA PHE A 120 -2.41 -4.69 6.35
C PHE A 120 -3.58 -5.66 6.12
N LEU A 121 -4.41 -5.42 5.10
CA LEU A 121 -5.51 -6.32 4.76
C LEU A 121 -5.03 -7.70 4.31
N ALA A 122 -3.89 -7.80 3.62
CA ALA A 122 -3.29 -9.08 3.23
C ALA A 122 -2.83 -9.90 4.45
N VAL A 123 -2.23 -9.22 5.44
CA VAL A 123 -1.87 -9.83 6.72
C VAL A 123 -3.12 -10.29 7.49
N LEU A 124 -4.17 -9.46 7.56
CA LEU A 124 -5.43 -9.84 8.21
C LEU A 124 -6.12 -11.01 7.50
N ALA A 125 -6.09 -11.03 6.16
CA ALA A 125 -6.64 -12.13 5.37
C ALA A 125 -5.93 -13.45 5.69
N HIS A 126 -4.59 -13.44 5.76
CA HIS A 126 -3.84 -14.62 6.18
C HIS A 126 -4.10 -14.98 7.66
N ALA A 127 -4.11 -14.01 8.57
CA ALA A 127 -4.35 -14.23 10.00
C ALA A 127 -5.73 -14.85 10.28
N SER A 128 -6.73 -14.57 9.43
CA SER A 128 -8.08 -15.13 9.55
C SER A 128 -8.25 -16.46 8.83
N GLY A 129 -7.55 -16.66 7.70
CA GLY A 129 -7.64 -17.85 6.87
C GLY A 129 -6.71 -19.00 7.26
N GLY A 130 -5.59 -18.71 7.95
CA GLY A 130 -4.71 -19.69 8.61
C GLY A 130 -4.30 -20.92 7.79
N GLY A 131 -3.66 -20.75 6.63
CA GLY A 131 -3.21 -21.91 5.85
C GLY A 131 -2.14 -21.61 4.80
N LEU A 132 -1.52 -22.67 4.29
CA LEU A 132 -0.40 -22.59 3.33
C LEU A 132 -0.78 -21.86 2.04
N ILE A 133 -2.04 -21.97 1.60
CA ILE A 133 -2.55 -21.27 0.41
C ILE A 133 -2.62 -19.75 0.59
N THR A 134 -2.74 -19.24 1.83
CA THR A 134 -2.76 -17.80 2.06
C THR A 134 -1.39 -17.24 2.44
N LEU A 135 -0.41 -18.11 2.73
CA LEU A 135 0.92 -17.75 3.22
C LEU A 135 1.76 -16.95 2.20
N PRO A 136 1.70 -17.23 0.88
CA PRO A 136 2.40 -16.41 -0.09
C PRO A 136 1.92 -14.94 -0.16
N LEU A 137 0.70 -14.60 0.29
CA LEU A 137 0.24 -13.19 0.35
C LEU A 137 1.15 -12.32 1.24
N PRO A 138 1.27 -12.58 2.56
CA PRO A 138 2.15 -11.81 3.43
C PRO A 138 3.63 -11.94 3.03
N LEU A 139 4.08 -13.09 2.50
CA LEU A 139 5.44 -13.21 1.99
C LEU A 139 5.71 -12.25 0.83
N MET A 140 4.83 -12.18 -0.17
CA MET A 140 4.97 -11.22 -1.26
C MET A 140 4.98 -9.79 -0.72
N VAL A 141 4.14 -9.48 0.27
CA VAL A 141 4.12 -8.15 0.91
C VAL A 141 5.47 -7.82 1.57
N PHE A 142 5.99 -8.70 2.42
CA PHE A 142 7.23 -8.43 3.16
C PHE A 142 8.48 -8.49 2.28
N LEU A 143 8.60 -9.52 1.44
CA LEU A 143 9.83 -9.78 0.70
C LEU A 143 9.89 -9.04 -0.64
N TRP A 144 8.74 -8.72 -1.24
CA TRP A 144 8.70 -8.00 -2.51
C TRP A 144 8.18 -6.58 -2.33
N GLY A 145 7.01 -6.41 -1.74
CA GLY A 145 6.35 -5.11 -1.59
C GLY A 145 7.22 -4.13 -0.81
N THR A 146 7.52 -4.45 0.44
CA THR A 146 8.22 -3.52 1.34
C THR A 146 9.71 -3.30 1.00
N LEU A 147 10.36 -4.25 0.31
CA LEU A 147 11.78 -4.15 -0.08
C LEU A 147 12.01 -3.39 -1.40
N SER A 148 10.96 -3.10 -2.18
CA SER A 148 11.10 -2.38 -3.45
C SER A 148 11.34 -0.87 -3.25
N ASN A 149 12.49 -0.36 -3.74
CA ASN A 149 12.85 1.06 -3.74
C ASN A 149 12.78 1.63 -5.18
N PRO A 150 12.10 2.75 -5.47
CA PRO A 150 11.30 3.63 -4.60
C PRO A 150 9.83 3.23 -4.44
N ARG A 151 9.28 2.33 -5.27
CA ARG A 151 7.88 1.88 -5.20
C ARG A 151 7.71 0.46 -5.79
N PRO A 152 6.77 -0.36 -5.29
CA PRO A 152 6.52 -1.68 -5.86
C PRO A 152 6.07 -1.62 -7.32
N SER A 153 6.56 -2.56 -8.10
CA SER A 153 6.35 -2.62 -9.55
C SER A 153 4.90 -2.89 -9.92
N LYS A 154 4.50 -2.55 -11.15
CA LYS A 154 3.21 -2.95 -11.73
C LYS A 154 3.02 -4.47 -11.68
N PHE A 155 4.08 -5.23 -11.94
CA PHE A 155 4.04 -6.70 -11.90
C PHE A 155 3.68 -7.21 -10.50
N PHE A 156 4.27 -6.66 -9.45
CA PHE A 156 3.94 -7.00 -8.07
C PHE A 156 2.44 -6.84 -7.79
N TRP A 157 1.84 -5.70 -8.18
CA TRP A 157 0.41 -5.46 -7.95
C TRP A 157 -0.50 -6.37 -8.77
N VAL A 158 -0.13 -6.69 -10.01
CA VAL A 158 -0.87 -7.64 -10.85
C VAL A 158 -0.80 -9.05 -10.25
N ALA A 159 0.38 -9.48 -9.78
CA ALA A 159 0.57 -10.76 -9.12
C ALA A 159 -0.24 -10.85 -7.82
N MET A 160 -0.24 -9.80 -6.99
CA MET A 160 -1.04 -9.73 -5.77
C MET A 160 -2.55 -9.87 -6.04
N ILE A 161 -3.08 -9.17 -7.06
CA ILE A 161 -4.49 -9.28 -7.46
C ILE A 161 -4.82 -10.70 -7.95
N ALA A 162 -4.04 -11.21 -8.91
CA ALA A 162 -4.27 -12.54 -9.48
C ALA A 162 -4.19 -13.64 -8.42
N TYR A 163 -3.25 -13.52 -7.48
CA TYR A 163 -3.10 -14.48 -6.40
C TYR A 163 -4.27 -14.43 -5.41
N THR A 164 -4.74 -13.23 -5.06
CA THR A 164 -5.91 -13.06 -4.18
C THR A 164 -7.16 -13.64 -4.83
N GLU A 165 -7.37 -13.42 -6.14
CA GLU A 165 -8.45 -14.04 -6.91
C GLU A 165 -8.34 -15.57 -6.91
N PHE A 166 -7.13 -16.11 -7.13
CA PHE A 166 -6.89 -17.56 -7.07
C PHE A 166 -7.23 -18.15 -5.70
N VAL A 167 -6.83 -17.49 -4.61
CA VAL A 167 -7.17 -17.93 -3.24
C VAL A 167 -8.68 -17.92 -3.01
N ILE A 168 -9.38 -16.85 -3.42
CA ILE A 168 -10.84 -16.75 -3.28
C ILE A 168 -11.53 -17.85 -4.06
N VAL A 169 -11.13 -18.09 -5.31
CA VAL A 169 -11.69 -19.15 -6.15
C VAL A 169 -11.43 -20.52 -5.54
N THR A 170 -10.21 -20.76 -5.05
CA THR A 170 -9.86 -22.04 -4.40
C THR A 170 -10.71 -22.25 -3.14
N LYS A 171 -10.79 -21.26 -2.25
CA LYS A 171 -11.66 -21.32 -1.07
C LYS A 171 -13.12 -21.54 -1.45
N PHE A 172 -13.60 -20.88 -2.51
CA PHE A 172 -14.96 -21.03 -3.01
C PHE A 172 -15.24 -22.45 -3.52
N VAL A 173 -14.33 -23.03 -4.31
CA VAL A 173 -14.47 -24.41 -4.82
C VAL A 173 -14.48 -25.42 -3.66
N CYS A 174 -13.66 -25.20 -2.64
CA CYS A 174 -13.59 -26.06 -1.46
C CYS A 174 -14.84 -25.97 -0.54
N GLN A 175 -15.71 -24.98 -0.73
CA GLN A 175 -16.99 -24.91 -0.02
C GLN A 175 -18.03 -25.90 -0.55
N PHE A 176 -17.86 -26.41 -1.77
CA PHE A 176 -18.75 -27.43 -2.32
C PHE A 176 -18.62 -28.73 -1.51
N THR A 177 -19.76 -29.31 -1.13
CA THR A 177 -19.86 -30.58 -0.39
C THR A 177 -19.56 -31.81 -1.24
N ILE A 178 -19.15 -31.61 -2.50
CA ILE A 178 -18.84 -32.67 -3.46
C ILE A 178 -17.58 -33.45 -3.04
N PHE A 179 -16.71 -32.81 -2.26
CA PHE A 179 -15.47 -33.42 -1.81
C PHE A 179 -15.59 -34.04 -0.42
N GLU A 180 -15.04 -35.25 -0.28
CA GLU A 180 -15.08 -36.05 0.96
C GLU A 180 -14.39 -35.40 2.17
N PHE A 181 -13.48 -34.45 1.93
CA PHE A 181 -12.83 -33.62 2.96
C PHE A 181 -13.82 -32.74 3.73
N ASN A 182 -15.01 -32.50 3.19
CA ASN A 182 -16.05 -31.69 3.81
C ASN A 182 -17.12 -32.52 4.56
N SER A 183 -16.91 -33.84 4.68
CA SER A 183 -17.83 -34.72 5.39
C SER A 183 -17.65 -34.64 6.91
N VAL A 184 -18.75 -34.82 7.65
CA VAL A 184 -18.80 -34.68 9.12
C VAL A 184 -17.83 -35.63 9.84
N SER A 185 -17.54 -36.80 9.24
CA SER A 185 -16.59 -37.79 9.75
C SER A 185 -15.13 -37.34 9.64
N THR A 186 -14.77 -36.63 8.57
CA THR A 186 -13.41 -36.07 8.37
C THR A 186 -13.19 -34.86 9.28
N GLN A 187 -14.20 -34.01 9.46
CA GLN A 187 -14.14 -32.86 10.38
C GLN A 187 -13.90 -33.29 11.83
N SER A 188 -14.52 -34.39 12.28
CA SER A 188 -14.28 -34.96 13.62
C SER A 188 -12.85 -35.50 13.80
N LYS A 189 -12.25 -36.08 12.74
CA LYS A 189 -10.85 -36.53 12.74
C LYS A 189 -9.84 -35.37 12.72
N GLN A 190 -10.17 -34.25 12.08
CA GLN A 190 -9.34 -33.03 12.07
C GLN A 190 -9.27 -32.38 13.46
N VAL A 191 -10.34 -32.45 14.25
CA VAL A 191 -10.35 -31.98 15.65
C VAL A 191 -9.44 -32.86 16.53
N ALA A 192 -9.35 -34.16 16.23
CA ALA A 192 -8.48 -35.09 16.95
C ALA A 192 -6.99 -34.98 16.55
N ASN A 193 -6.67 -34.56 15.33
CA ASN A 193 -5.29 -34.39 14.84
C ASN A 193 -5.07 -33.01 14.20
N PRO A 194 -4.43 -32.06 14.90
CA PRO A 194 -4.24 -30.69 14.42
C PRO A 194 -3.28 -30.56 13.23
N LEU A 195 -2.53 -31.61 12.88
CA LEU A 195 -1.59 -31.66 11.74
C LEU A 195 -2.18 -32.31 10.47
N THR A 196 -3.51 -32.44 10.38
CA THR A 196 -4.13 -33.01 9.17
C THR A 196 -3.83 -32.13 7.96
N ALA A 197 -3.44 -32.73 6.83
CA ALA A 197 -3.01 -32.03 5.61
C ALA A 197 -4.02 -30.96 5.13
N GLU A 198 -5.31 -31.19 5.34
CA GLU A 198 -6.40 -30.27 4.98
C GLU A 198 -6.41 -29.01 5.86
N LYS A 199 -6.04 -29.14 7.14
CA LYS A 199 -5.89 -28.03 8.09
C LYS A 199 -4.63 -27.21 7.76
N VAL A 200 -3.52 -27.89 7.42
CA VAL A 200 -2.26 -27.24 6.97
C VAL A 200 -2.46 -26.50 5.65
N LEU A 201 -3.23 -27.08 4.72
CA LEU A 201 -3.53 -26.47 3.42
C LEU A 201 -4.48 -25.25 3.54
N GLY A 202 -5.17 -25.08 4.68
CA GLY A 202 -6.13 -23.99 4.91
C GLY A 202 -7.49 -24.20 4.24
N VAL A 203 -7.83 -25.45 3.94
CA VAL A 203 -9.03 -25.82 3.19
C VAL A 203 -10.14 -26.24 4.17
N GLN A 204 -10.48 -25.36 5.11
CA GLN A 204 -11.55 -25.63 6.07
C GLN A 204 -12.85 -24.92 5.68
N ARG A 205 -13.97 -25.62 5.82
CA ARG A 205 -15.31 -25.03 5.67
C ARG A 205 -15.57 -24.06 6.82
N GLN A 206 -15.50 -22.77 6.52
CA GLN A 206 -15.85 -21.70 7.46
C GLN A 206 -17.08 -20.93 6.95
N SER A 207 -17.94 -20.49 7.87
CA SER A 207 -19.14 -19.70 7.56
C SER A 207 -18.82 -18.31 7.01
N ASN A 208 -17.69 -17.72 7.43
CA ASN A 208 -17.22 -16.39 7.01
C ASN A 208 -15.88 -16.46 6.24
N PHE A 209 -15.72 -17.45 5.37
CA PHE A 209 -14.43 -17.77 4.74
C PHE A 209 -13.79 -16.63 3.93
N ALA A 210 -14.58 -15.65 3.47
CA ALA A 210 -14.15 -14.54 2.61
C ALA A 210 -14.29 -13.15 3.27
N ALA A 211 -14.49 -13.08 4.59
CA ALA A 211 -14.73 -11.82 5.29
C ALA A 211 -13.59 -10.79 5.14
N PHE A 212 -12.34 -11.26 5.10
CA PHE A 212 -11.16 -10.40 4.87
C PHE A 212 -10.65 -10.46 3.43
N ASP A 213 -10.93 -11.53 2.69
CA ASP A 213 -10.50 -11.68 1.29
C ASP A 213 -11.25 -10.71 0.36
N VAL A 214 -12.56 -10.49 0.56
CA VAL A 214 -13.35 -9.57 -0.26
C VAL A 214 -12.93 -8.10 -0.07
N PRO A 215 -12.81 -7.58 1.17
CA PRO A 215 -12.26 -6.24 1.40
C PRO A 215 -10.83 -6.08 0.88
N LEU A 216 -9.99 -7.11 0.99
CA LEU A 216 -8.64 -7.10 0.41
C LEU A 216 -8.67 -6.96 -1.11
N LEU A 217 -9.49 -7.76 -1.80
CA LEU A 217 -9.62 -7.67 -3.26
C LEU A 217 -10.12 -6.28 -3.69
N PHE A 218 -11.12 -5.74 -2.99
CA PHE A 218 -11.61 -4.38 -3.23
C PHE A 218 -10.49 -3.34 -3.03
N ALA A 219 -9.72 -3.44 -1.94
CA ALA A 219 -8.61 -2.54 -1.67
C ALA A 219 -7.51 -2.62 -2.73
N LEU A 220 -7.20 -3.82 -3.24
CA LEU A 220 -6.22 -4.00 -4.32
C LEU A 220 -6.68 -3.36 -5.64
N PHE A 221 -7.96 -3.51 -6.00
CA PHE A 221 -8.52 -2.81 -7.16
C PHE A 221 -8.56 -1.30 -6.96
N PHE A 222 -8.88 -0.84 -5.75
CA PHE A 222 -8.84 0.57 -5.41
C PHE A 222 -7.41 1.14 -5.49
N HIS A 223 -6.40 0.40 -5.01
CA HIS A 223 -5.00 0.77 -5.15
C HIS A 223 -4.59 0.85 -6.62
N ARG A 224 -4.98 -0.14 -7.44
CA ARG A 224 -4.78 -0.13 -8.90
C ARG A 224 -5.44 1.08 -9.56
N TYR A 225 -6.65 1.43 -9.14
CA TYR A 225 -7.35 2.63 -9.60
C TYR A 225 -6.57 3.90 -9.24
N MET A 226 -6.14 4.04 -7.99
CA MET A 226 -5.34 5.19 -7.53
C MET A 226 -4.03 5.33 -8.31
N LEU A 227 -3.36 4.21 -8.56
CA LEU A 227 -2.18 4.13 -9.39
C LEU A 227 -2.38 4.64 -10.81
N ARG A 228 -3.50 4.27 -11.43
CA ARG A 228 -3.87 4.75 -12.77
C ARG A 228 -4.24 6.23 -12.76
N LYS A 229 -4.96 6.68 -11.73
CA LYS A 229 -5.36 8.08 -11.55
C LYS A 229 -4.14 9.01 -11.43
N LEU A 230 -3.10 8.58 -10.72
CA LEU A 230 -1.84 9.31 -10.57
C LEU A 230 -0.89 9.14 -11.76
N GLY A 231 -1.24 8.33 -12.77
CA GLY A 231 -0.38 8.06 -13.93
C GLY A 231 0.84 7.18 -13.64
N LEU A 232 0.89 6.58 -12.45
CA LEU A 232 1.96 5.72 -11.95
C LEU A 232 1.83 4.24 -12.39
N TRP A 233 0.69 3.86 -12.96
CA TRP A 233 0.47 2.52 -13.56
C TRP A 233 1.09 2.42 -14.96
N LYS A 234 2.41 2.50 -15.05
CA LYS A 234 3.17 2.31 -16.29
C LYS A 234 4.18 1.19 -16.08
N ASP A 235 4.55 0.51 -17.15
CA ASP A 235 5.71 -0.38 -17.11
C ASP A 235 6.95 0.48 -16.84
N ALA A 236 7.88 -0.02 -16.03
CA ALA A 236 9.15 0.65 -15.83
C ALA A 236 9.85 0.67 -17.20
N ASN A 237 9.82 1.83 -17.87
CA ASN A 237 10.50 2.06 -19.14
C ASN A 237 12.01 2.13 -18.87
N LEU A 238 12.62 0.97 -18.57
CA LEU A 238 14.08 0.84 -18.46
C LEU A 238 14.78 1.14 -19.80
N THR A 239 14.05 1.11 -20.91
CA THR A 239 14.57 1.27 -22.26
C THR A 239 14.63 2.73 -22.74
N VAL A 240 13.76 3.61 -22.26
CA VAL A 240 13.64 4.98 -22.83
C VAL A 240 14.75 5.92 -22.32
N THR A 241 15.33 5.67 -21.14
CA THR A 241 16.45 6.46 -20.62
C THR A 241 17.74 6.30 -21.45
N PHE A 242 17.86 5.23 -22.24
CA PHE A 242 19.07 4.95 -23.04
C PHE A 242 18.84 5.01 -24.55
N GLN A 243 17.61 5.24 -25.03
CA GLN A 243 17.28 5.17 -26.46
C GLN A 243 17.43 6.50 -27.20
N ASN A 244 17.55 7.63 -26.48
CA ASN A 244 17.88 8.92 -27.07
C ASN A 244 19.40 9.15 -27.01
N ARG A 245 20.18 8.31 -27.69
CA ARG A 245 21.47 8.77 -28.23
C ARG A 245 21.19 9.19 -29.67
N PRO A 246 21.44 10.45 -30.05
CA PRO A 246 21.33 10.84 -31.44
C PRO A 246 22.23 9.92 -32.26
N ASP A 247 21.65 9.40 -33.33
CA ASP A 247 22.33 8.68 -34.38
C ASP A 247 23.29 9.69 -35.03
N ASP A 248 24.50 9.83 -34.48
CA ASP A 248 25.56 10.63 -35.09
C ASP A 248 26.91 9.96 -34.91
N GLU A 249 27.69 10.09 -35.96
CA GLU A 249 28.78 9.23 -36.40
C GLU A 249 29.95 9.14 -35.41
N GLY A 250 30.41 7.91 -35.16
CA GLY A 250 31.64 7.65 -34.42
C GLY A 250 31.59 6.33 -33.69
N ALA A 251 32.18 5.29 -34.29
CA ALA A 251 32.47 4.03 -33.61
C ALA A 251 33.44 4.29 -32.45
N VAL A 252 32.90 4.63 -31.28
CA VAL A 252 33.59 4.47 -30.01
C VAL A 252 33.34 3.03 -29.58
N ASP A 253 34.39 2.23 -29.62
CA ASP A 253 34.42 0.87 -29.09
C ASP A 253 34.03 0.93 -27.61
N TYR A 254 32.75 0.65 -27.31
CA TYR A 254 32.30 0.43 -25.95
C TYR A 254 32.85 -0.94 -25.52
N LEU A 255 34.12 -0.96 -25.12
CA LEU A 255 34.64 -2.02 -24.28
C LEU A 255 33.72 -2.03 -23.04
N GLY A 256 32.84 -3.01 -22.96
CA GLY A 256 31.97 -3.21 -21.80
C GLY A 256 32.80 -3.25 -20.52
N PRO A 257 32.17 -3.05 -19.34
CA PRO A 257 32.90 -3.10 -18.07
C PRO A 257 33.76 -4.37 -18.00
N PRO A 258 35.01 -4.28 -17.47
CA PRO A 258 35.93 -5.42 -17.40
C PRO A 258 35.21 -6.67 -16.89
N LEU A 259 35.48 -7.84 -17.48
CA LEU A 259 34.81 -9.10 -17.11
C LEU A 259 34.90 -9.37 -15.60
N GLU A 260 35.99 -8.97 -14.95
CA GLU A 260 36.16 -9.03 -13.49
C GLU A 260 35.13 -8.19 -12.72
N LEU A 261 34.76 -6.98 -13.19
CA LEU A 261 33.74 -6.16 -12.54
C LEU A 261 32.35 -6.78 -12.67
N LYS A 262 32.06 -7.38 -13.83
CA LYS A 262 30.80 -8.08 -14.09
C LYS A 262 30.67 -9.37 -13.27
N GLU A 263 31.78 -10.10 -13.09
CA GLU A 263 31.83 -11.28 -12.23
C GLU A 263 31.74 -10.90 -10.75
N ASN A 264 32.40 -9.83 -10.31
CA ASN A 264 32.32 -9.35 -8.93
C ASN A 264 30.88 -8.91 -8.57
N PHE A 265 30.23 -8.15 -9.46
CA PHE A 265 28.83 -7.74 -9.28
C PHE A 265 27.86 -8.93 -9.34
N ARG A 266 28.13 -9.93 -10.18
CA ARG A 266 27.37 -11.18 -10.21
C ARG A 266 27.55 -11.99 -8.92
N GLY A 267 28.76 -12.03 -8.38
CA GLY A 267 29.08 -12.66 -7.09
C GLY A 267 28.31 -12.00 -5.95
N GLU A 268 28.33 -10.67 -5.86
CA GLU A 268 27.53 -9.91 -4.89
C GLU A 268 26.03 -10.17 -5.06
N LEU A 269 25.52 -10.20 -6.29
CA LEU A 269 24.11 -10.50 -6.57
C LEU A 269 23.72 -11.92 -6.15
N LEU A 270 24.60 -12.91 -6.35
CA LEU A 270 24.37 -14.28 -5.91
C LEU A 270 24.37 -14.39 -4.38
N GLU A 271 25.31 -13.72 -3.70
CA GLU A 271 25.37 -13.69 -2.24
C GLU A 271 24.15 -12.99 -1.63
N ILE A 272 23.70 -11.89 -2.24
CA ILE A 272 22.46 -11.19 -1.85
C ILE A 272 21.25 -12.12 -2.07
N SER A 273 21.18 -12.80 -3.21
CA SER A 273 20.11 -13.75 -3.53
C SER A 273 20.05 -14.89 -2.51
N GLU A 274 21.19 -15.44 -2.09
CA GLU A 274 21.26 -16.50 -1.08
C GLU A 274 20.78 -16.00 0.29
N LYS A 275 21.23 -14.82 0.73
CA LYS A 275 20.76 -14.19 1.97
C LYS A 275 19.26 -13.89 1.93
N ILE A 276 18.71 -13.47 0.79
CA ILE A 276 17.27 -13.26 0.59
C ILE A 276 16.52 -14.58 0.71
N HIS A 277 16.99 -15.66 0.07
CA HIS A 277 16.37 -16.98 0.16
C HIS A 277 16.37 -17.51 1.60
N GLN A 278 17.48 -17.37 2.32
CA GLN A 278 17.58 -17.80 3.72
C GLN A 278 16.67 -16.97 4.64
N CYS A 279 16.60 -15.65 4.42
CA CYS A 279 15.69 -14.77 5.16
C CYS A 279 14.22 -15.12 4.86
N THR A 280 13.88 -15.36 3.60
CA THR A 280 12.56 -15.80 3.15
C THR A 280 12.14 -17.08 3.85
N ALA A 281 13.00 -18.11 3.84
CA ALA A 281 12.71 -19.38 4.49
C ALA A 281 12.48 -19.21 6.01
N LYS A 282 13.29 -18.39 6.69
CA LYS A 282 13.10 -18.11 8.13
C LYS A 282 11.77 -17.39 8.39
N VAL A 283 11.43 -16.37 7.62
CA VAL A 283 10.16 -15.63 7.75
C VAL A 283 8.98 -16.54 7.46
N THR A 284 9.05 -17.38 6.42
CA THR A 284 8.01 -18.37 6.09
C THR A 284 7.74 -19.31 7.25
N ILE A 285 8.77 -19.92 7.82
CA ILE A 285 8.64 -20.85 8.95
C ILE A 285 8.02 -20.14 10.16
N SER A 286 8.50 -18.93 10.49
CA SER A 286 7.96 -18.17 11.62
C SER A 286 6.50 -17.76 11.41
N LEU A 287 6.11 -17.34 10.20
CA LEU A 287 4.71 -17.00 9.90
C LEU A 287 3.82 -18.23 9.93
N GLU A 288 4.29 -19.38 9.45
CA GLU A 288 3.52 -20.64 9.45
C GLU A 288 3.27 -21.14 10.87
N GLU A 289 4.30 -21.18 11.72
CA GLU A 289 4.20 -21.60 13.11
C GLU A 289 3.26 -20.68 13.91
N ASP A 290 3.41 -19.37 13.76
CA ASP A 290 2.52 -18.40 14.43
C ASP A 290 1.08 -18.50 13.88
N SER A 291 0.89 -18.73 12.57
CA SER A 291 -0.45 -18.85 11.95
C SER A 291 -1.21 -20.09 12.43
N SER A 292 -0.50 -21.22 12.62
CA SER A 292 -1.10 -22.45 13.15
C SER A 292 -1.59 -22.25 14.59
N SER A 293 -0.85 -21.48 15.39
CA SER A 293 -1.27 -21.12 16.76
C SER A 293 -2.41 -20.09 16.79
N ALA A 294 -2.42 -19.15 15.82
CA ALA A 294 -3.43 -18.11 15.67
C ALA A 294 -4.81 -18.66 15.32
N MET A 295 -4.88 -19.76 14.57
CA MET A 295 -6.13 -20.37 14.14
C MET A 295 -6.93 -20.99 15.31
N GLU A 296 -6.28 -21.24 16.45
CA GLU A 296 -6.93 -21.84 17.62
C GLU A 296 -7.42 -20.82 18.65
N ASN A 297 -6.83 -19.61 18.69
CA ASN A 297 -7.14 -18.61 19.72
C ASN A 297 -7.12 -17.17 19.19
N THR A 298 -8.15 -16.38 19.52
CA THR A 298 -8.22 -14.94 19.19
C THR A 298 -7.02 -14.15 19.73
N VAL A 299 -6.49 -14.53 20.88
CA VAL A 299 -5.31 -13.89 21.49
C VAL A 299 -4.05 -14.17 20.66
N ALA A 300 -3.87 -15.42 20.21
CA ALA A 300 -2.74 -15.78 19.35
C ALA A 300 -2.84 -15.10 17.98
N GLN A 301 -4.05 -14.97 17.43
CA GLN A 301 -4.29 -14.18 16.22
C GLN A 301 -3.91 -12.70 16.39
N ALA A 302 -4.25 -12.09 17.52
CA ALA A 302 -3.86 -10.71 17.81
C ALA A 302 -2.33 -10.57 17.93
N LEU A 303 -1.64 -11.51 18.59
CA LEU A 303 -0.18 -11.52 18.69
C LEU A 303 0.50 -11.69 17.33
N TYR A 304 -0.03 -12.56 16.47
CA TYR A 304 0.45 -12.73 15.10
C TYR A 304 0.32 -11.42 14.30
N VAL A 305 -0.83 -10.75 14.38
CA VAL A 305 -1.04 -9.46 13.70
C VAL A 305 -0.06 -8.41 14.24
N VAL A 306 0.19 -8.37 15.54
CA VAL A 306 1.20 -7.46 16.14
C VAL A 306 2.60 -7.75 15.61
N LYS A 307 3.02 -9.01 15.53
CA LYS A 307 4.32 -9.40 14.94
C LYS A 307 4.41 -8.98 13.47
N CYS A 308 3.35 -9.19 12.69
CA CYS A 308 3.30 -8.78 11.29
C CYS A 308 3.35 -7.26 11.11
N LEU A 309 2.66 -6.50 11.96
CA LEU A 309 2.73 -5.04 11.98
C LEU A 309 4.14 -4.57 12.36
N TYR A 310 4.78 -5.21 13.33
CA TYR A 310 6.17 -4.94 13.68
C TYR A 310 7.11 -5.19 12.51
N LEU A 311 6.95 -6.30 11.78
CA LEU A 311 7.71 -6.59 10.56
C LEU A 311 7.45 -5.55 9.46
N LEU A 312 6.20 -5.14 9.26
CA LEU A 312 5.82 -4.12 8.28
C LEU A 312 6.49 -2.78 8.58
N VAL A 313 6.46 -2.34 9.84
CA VAL A 313 7.09 -1.10 10.30
C VAL A 313 8.60 -1.19 10.16
N SER A 314 9.20 -2.33 10.52
CA SER A 314 10.65 -2.55 10.38
C SER A 314 11.08 -2.47 8.92
N ALA A 315 10.35 -3.11 8.01
CA ALA A 315 10.64 -3.05 6.58
C ALA A 315 10.42 -1.64 5.99
N TRP A 316 9.40 -0.92 6.46
CA TRP A 316 9.16 0.48 6.11
C TRP A 316 10.30 1.40 6.57
N GLN A 317 10.86 1.17 7.77
CA GLN A 317 12.04 1.88 8.27
C GLN A 317 13.27 1.62 7.39
N ILE A 318 13.51 0.37 6.99
CA ILE A 318 14.63 0.03 6.09
C ILE A 318 14.47 0.75 4.75
N ARG A 319 13.26 0.77 4.18
CA ARG A 319 12.98 1.39 2.87
C ARG A 319 13.19 2.90 2.85
N ASN A 320 12.74 3.62 3.89
CA ASN A 320 12.88 5.08 3.96
C ASN A 320 14.23 5.54 4.53
N GLY A 321 15.12 4.58 4.81
CA GLY A 321 16.30 4.81 5.65
C GLY A 321 15.90 4.95 7.10
N TYR A 322 16.71 4.38 8.00
CA TYR A 322 16.58 4.72 9.41
C TYR A 322 16.68 6.25 9.51
N PRO A 323 15.76 6.92 10.23
CA PRO A 323 16.02 8.31 10.60
C PRO A 323 17.41 8.31 11.22
N GLN A 324 18.31 9.15 10.70
CA GLN A 324 19.63 9.32 11.28
C GLN A 324 19.37 9.67 12.74
N LEU A 325 19.52 8.67 13.62
CA LEU A 325 19.48 8.81 15.05
C LEU A 325 20.74 9.58 15.39
N CYS A 326 20.69 10.89 15.16
CA CYS A 326 21.45 11.83 15.93
C CYS A 326 21.18 11.45 17.39
N THR A 327 22.24 10.95 18.01
CA THR A 327 22.46 10.80 19.42
C THR A 327 21.72 11.91 20.19
N GLY A 328 20.66 11.54 20.91
CA GLY A 328 19.95 12.39 21.87
C GLY A 328 18.80 13.24 21.30
N ASN A 329 17.65 13.23 21.99
CA ASN A 329 16.51 14.17 21.87
C ASN A 329 15.32 13.85 20.94
N LEU A 330 14.89 12.59 20.81
CA LEU A 330 13.60 12.29 20.14
C LEU A 330 12.37 12.42 21.08
N LEU A 331 12.54 12.24 22.39
CA LEU A 331 11.43 12.26 23.35
C LEU A 331 11.20 13.62 24.04
N THR A 332 12.01 14.64 23.81
CA THR A 332 11.97 15.92 24.58
C THR A 332 11.54 17.14 23.76
N HIS A 333 10.99 16.99 22.55
CA HIS A 333 10.64 18.15 21.72
C HIS A 333 9.25 18.76 22.02
N ALA A 334 8.49 18.21 22.97
CA ALA A 334 7.25 18.83 23.45
C ALA A 334 7.21 18.83 24.98
N TYR A 335 7.18 20.02 25.58
CA TYR A 335 6.88 20.24 26.99
C TYR A 335 5.39 19.94 27.25
N GLY A 336 5.02 18.67 27.19
CA GLY A 336 3.69 18.17 27.51
C GLY A 336 3.70 17.40 28.83
N LEU A 337 2.67 17.58 29.65
CA LEU A 337 2.51 16.94 30.97
C LEU A 337 2.61 15.40 30.90
N ALA A 338 2.20 14.81 29.76
CA ALA A 338 2.31 13.38 29.48
C ALA A 338 3.78 12.87 29.42
N ASN A 339 4.71 13.69 28.90
CA ASN A 339 6.13 13.34 28.82
C ASN A 339 6.80 13.40 30.21
N MET A 340 6.33 14.28 31.09
CA MET A 340 6.85 14.36 32.46
C MET A 340 6.46 13.14 33.30
N ILE A 341 5.31 12.54 33.00
CA ILE A 341 4.85 11.30 33.66
C ILE A 341 5.65 10.09 33.15
N PHE A 342 5.90 10.01 31.85
CA PHE A 342 6.69 8.91 31.25
C PHE A 342 8.17 8.91 31.62
N PHE A 343 8.74 10.04 32.05
CA PHE A 343 10.12 10.11 32.51
C PHE A 343 10.31 9.67 33.98
N LYS A 344 9.22 9.56 34.74
CA LYS A 344 9.26 9.34 36.19
C LYS A 344 8.78 7.94 36.63
N MET A 345 8.29 7.13 35.69
CA MET A 345 8.29 5.67 35.82
C MET A 345 9.54 5.12 35.13
#